data_AF-A0A958ENZ6-F1
#
_entry.id   AF-A0A958ENZ6-F1
#
_cell.length_a   1.000
_cell.length_b   1.000
_cell.length_c   1.000
_cell.angle_alpha   90.00
_cell.angle_beta   90.00
_cell.angle_gamma   90.00
#
_symmetry.space_group_name_H-M   'P 1'
#
loop_
_entity.id
_entity.type
_entity.pdbx_description
1 polymer ?
#
loop_
_entity_poly.entity_id
_entity_poly.type
_entity_poly.pdbx_seq_one_letter_code
_entity_poly.pdbx_strand_id
1 'polypeptide(L)'
;MNEEVLNLWIESGLISYNESELVILRKFIKLMDKHSLWLYQFKTNQFSFTNDAQRLDFTFTEIEQHIVNMAQGIPFPWQEFE
;
A
#
# COMPACT_ATOMS: atom_id res chain seq x y z
N MET A 1 -2.45 11.09 -3.74
CA MET A 1 -3.89 10.95 -3.46
C MET A 1 -4.11 9.88 -2.40
N ASN A 2 -3.41 8.75 -2.50
CA ASN A 2 -3.48 7.68 -1.50
C ASN A 2 -3.04 8.12 -0.09
N GLU A 3 -2.11 9.06 0.01
CA GLU A 3 -1.65 9.57 1.32
C GLU A 3 -2.75 10.29 2.11
N GLU A 4 -3.65 11.00 1.43
CA GLU A 4 -4.81 11.64 2.06
C GLU A 4 -5.82 10.60 2.55
N VAL A 5 -6.08 9.57 1.73
CA VAL A 5 -6.95 8.44 2.11
C VAL A 5 -6.39 7.70 3.33
N LEU A 6 -5.08 7.42 3.34
CA LEU A 6 -4.42 6.79 4.48
C LEU A 6 -4.58 7.63 5.75
N ASN A 7 -4.36 8.94 5.67
CA ASN A 7 -4.51 9.85 6.81
C ASN A 7 -5.96 9.83 7.33
N LEU A 8 -6.96 9.89 6.45
CA LEU A 8 -8.38 9.80 6.85
C LEU A 8 -8.70 8.48 7.56
N TRP A 9 -8.11 7.36 7.12
CA TRP A 9 -8.30 6.06 7.77
C TRP A 9 -7.65 5.99 9.15
N ILE A 10 -6.52 6.65 9.34
CA ILE A 10 -5.87 6.78 10.66
C ILE A 10 -6.71 7.67 11.57
N GLU A 11 -7.13 8.85 11.09
CA GLU A 11 -7.93 9.82 11.85
C GLU A 11 -9.30 9.27 12.26
N SER A 12 -9.92 8.45 11.39
CA SER A 12 -11.18 7.77 11.70
C SER A 12 -11.04 6.53 12.58
N GLY A 13 -9.81 6.10 12.87
CA GLY A 13 -9.53 4.88 13.64
C GLY A 13 -9.82 3.58 12.90
N LEU A 14 -10.00 3.63 11.57
CA LEU A 14 -10.17 2.43 10.73
C LEU A 14 -8.90 1.57 10.75
N ILE A 15 -7.74 2.22 10.82
CA ILE A 15 -6.44 1.58 10.99
C ILE A 15 -5.65 2.24 12.12
N SER A 16 -4.78 1.46 12.76
CA SER A 16 -3.87 1.94 13.80
C SER A 16 -2.52 1.25 13.62
N TYR A 17 -1.49 2.03 13.35
CA TYR A 17 -0.12 1.59 13.13
C TYR A 17 0.84 2.52 13.87
N ASN A 18 1.97 2.01 14.31
CA ASN A 18 3.02 2.83 14.94
C ASN A 18 3.79 3.65 13.89
N GLU A 19 4.59 4.62 14.34
CA GLU A 19 5.35 5.52 13.45
C GLU A 19 6.24 4.77 12.44
N SER A 20 6.90 3.69 12.85
CA SER A 20 7.77 2.90 11.97
C SER A 20 6.96 2.19 10.88
N GLU A 21 5.82 1.62 11.24
CA GLU A 21 4.90 0.97 10.30
C GLU A 21 4.28 1.98 9.32
N LEU A 22 3.93 3.17 9.81
CA LEU A 22 3.42 4.26 8.98
C LEU A 22 4.44 4.74 7.95
N VAL A 23 5.74 4.78 8.29
CA VAL A 23 6.79 5.09 7.31
C VAL A 23 6.83 4.06 6.17
N ILE A 24 6.66 2.78 6.48
CA ILE A 24 6.62 1.69 5.49
C ILE A 24 5.39 1.84 4.59
N LEU A 25 4.19 2.01 5.19
CA LEU A 25 2.95 2.24 4.46
C LEU A 25 3.04 3.45 3.53
N ARG A 26 3.55 4.59 4.03
CA ARG A 26 3.71 5.82 3.23
C ARG A 26 4.63 5.64 2.05
N LYS A 27 5.70 4.84 2.16
CA LYS A 27 6.57 4.51 1.02
C LYS A 27 5.81 3.69 -0.02
N PHE A 28 5.05 2.70 0.43
CA PHE A 28 4.33 1.79 -0.45
C PHE A 28 3.18 2.47 -1.19
N ILE A 29 2.35 3.26 -0.50
CA ILE A 29 1.26 4.00 -1.16
C ILE A 29 1.78 5.01 -2.18
N LYS A 30 2.97 5.59 -1.95
CA LYS A 30 3.64 6.49 -2.91
C LYS A 30 4.14 5.74 -4.14
N LEU A 31 4.54 4.49 -4.00
CA LEU A 31 4.81 3.62 -5.13
C LEU A 31 3.52 3.38 -5.92
N MET A 32 2.44 2.97 -5.25
CA MET A 32 1.15 2.73 -5.90
C MET A 32 0.61 3.97 -6.63
N ASP A 33 0.70 5.16 -6.00
CA ASP A 33 0.31 6.45 -6.62
C ASP A 33 1.08 6.69 -7.94
N LYS A 34 2.40 6.37 -8.01
CA LYS A 34 3.21 6.52 -9.24
C LYS A 34 2.77 5.58 -10.37
N HIS A 35 2.18 4.44 -10.01
CA HIS A 35 1.64 3.46 -10.95
C HIS A 35 0.14 3.64 -11.19
N SER A 36 -0.40 4.81 -10.85
CA SER A 36 -1.81 5.17 -11.03
C SER A 36 -2.78 4.21 -10.34
N LEU A 37 -2.36 3.61 -9.22
CA LEU A 37 -3.19 2.72 -8.41
C LEU A 37 -3.71 3.48 -7.19
N TRP A 38 -5.02 3.48 -7.02
CA TRP A 38 -5.71 4.20 -5.96
C TRP A 38 -6.04 3.30 -4.79
N LEU A 39 -5.68 3.75 -3.59
CA LEU A 39 -6.07 3.13 -2.34
C LEU A 39 -7.56 3.41 -2.12
N TYR A 40 -8.40 2.38 -2.08
CA TYR A 40 -9.86 2.58 -2.03
C TYR A 40 -10.57 1.74 -0.96
N GLN A 41 -9.96 0.67 -0.46
CA GLN A 41 -10.57 -0.16 0.58
C GLN A 41 -9.53 -0.68 1.58
N PHE A 42 -9.93 -0.75 2.84
CA PHE A 42 -9.25 -1.54 3.87
C PHE A 42 -10.25 -2.52 4.48
N LYS A 43 -9.98 -3.81 4.37
CA LYS A 43 -10.85 -4.86 4.91
C LYS A 43 -10.03 -6.08 5.29
N THR A 44 -10.37 -6.73 6.40
CA THR A 44 -9.71 -7.98 6.84
C THR A 44 -8.18 -7.82 6.93
N ASN A 45 -7.69 -6.67 7.39
CA ASN A 45 -6.27 -6.34 7.48
C ASN A 45 -5.52 -6.31 6.11
N GLN A 46 -6.25 -6.06 5.02
CA GLN A 46 -5.72 -5.91 3.67
C GLN A 46 -6.02 -4.51 3.14
N PHE A 47 -5.01 -3.92 2.51
CA PHE A 47 -5.08 -2.69 1.75
C PHE A 47 -5.35 -3.02 0.28
N SER A 48 -6.45 -2.50 -0.24
CA SER A 48 -6.85 -2.70 -1.63
C SER A 48 -6.53 -1.47 -2.46
N PHE A 49 -5.79 -1.70 -3.54
CA PHE A 49 -5.43 -0.72 -4.56
C PHE A 49 -6.09 -1.07 -5.89
N THR A 50 -6.51 -0.08 -6.67
CA THR A 50 -7.19 -0.34 -7.94
C THR A 50 -6.96 0.76 -8.96
N ASN A 51 -7.06 0.39 -10.24
CA ASN A 51 -7.24 1.29 -11.37
C ASN A 51 -8.16 0.61 -12.40
N ASP A 52 -8.32 1.19 -13.58
CA ASP A 52 -9.20 0.65 -14.63
C ASP A 52 -8.78 -0.74 -15.15
N ALA A 53 -7.52 -1.15 -14.94
CA ALA A 53 -6.97 -2.39 -15.47
C ALA A 53 -6.88 -3.51 -14.43
N GLN A 54 -6.64 -3.18 -13.15
CA GLN A 54 -6.32 -4.18 -12.13
C GLN A 54 -6.78 -3.78 -10.72
N ARG A 55 -6.85 -4.79 -9.85
CA ARG A 55 -7.11 -4.68 -8.41
C ARG A 55 -6.09 -5.52 -7.66
N LEU A 56 -5.36 -4.87 -6.74
CA LEU A 56 -4.30 -5.48 -5.95
C LEU A 56 -4.67 -5.40 -4.46
N ASP A 57 -4.45 -6.48 -3.73
CA ASP A 57 -4.75 -6.57 -2.31
C ASP A 57 -3.49 -6.99 -1.55
N PHE A 58 -3.09 -6.22 -0.54
CA PHE A 58 -1.89 -6.51 0.25
C PHE A 58 -2.16 -6.42 1.75
N THR A 59 -1.71 -7.42 2.49
CA THR A 59 -1.51 -7.30 3.93
C THR A 59 -0.35 -6.38 4.26
N PHE A 60 -0.28 -5.87 5.49
CA PHE A 60 0.87 -5.08 5.93
C PHE A 60 2.21 -5.85 5.80
N THR A 61 2.22 -7.14 6.11
CA THR A 61 3.43 -7.98 6.01
C THR A 61 3.94 -8.09 4.57
N GLU A 62 3.03 -8.23 3.59
CA GLU A 62 3.41 -8.22 2.17
C GLU A 62 3.97 -6.86 1.75
N ILE A 63 3.33 -5.77 2.19
CA ILE A 63 3.82 -4.40 1.96
C ILE A 63 5.24 -4.23 2.51
N GLU A 64 5.47 -4.64 3.75
CA GLU A 64 6.79 -4.58 4.39
C GLU A 64 7.82 -5.36 3.58
N GLN A 65 7.50 -6.60 3.19
CA GLN A 65 8.39 -7.43 2.39
C GLN A 65 8.73 -6.78 1.04
N HIS A 66 7.76 -6.19 0.35
CA HIS A 66 8.00 -5.48 -0.91
C HIS A 66 8.90 -4.25 -0.71
N ILE A 67 8.72 -3.47 0.37
CA ILE A 67 9.60 -2.34 0.69
C ILE A 67 11.03 -2.81 0.97
N VAL A 68 11.20 -3.90 1.73
CA VAL A 68 12.52 -4.48 2.03
C VAL A 68 13.20 -4.98 0.74
N ASN A 69 12.46 -5.71 -0.10
CA ASN A 69 12.95 -6.20 -1.39
C ASN A 69 13.46 -5.06 -2.28
N MET A 70 12.68 -3.98 -2.41
CA MET A 70 13.10 -2.82 -3.20
C MET A 70 14.33 -2.12 -2.63
N ALA A 71 14.49 -2.06 -1.30
CA ALA A 71 15.70 -1.53 -0.68
C ALA A 71 16.94 -2.40 -0.98
N GLN A 72 16.74 -3.68 -1.30
CA GLN A 72 17.77 -4.63 -1.73
C GLN A 72 17.96 -4.69 -3.25
N GLY A 73 17.24 -3.86 -4.02
CA GLY A 73 17.30 -3.83 -5.48
C GLY A 73 16.43 -4.87 -6.20
N ILE A 74 15.57 -5.59 -5.46
CA ILE A 74 14.58 -6.51 -6.03
C ILE A 74 13.34 -5.68 -6.43
N PRO A 75 12.98 -5.60 -7.72
CA PRO A 75 11.86 -4.77 -8.16
C PRO A 75 10.52 -5.33 -7.69
N PHE A 76 9.51 -4.45 -7.67
CA PHE A 76 8.14 -4.87 -7.41
C PHE A 76 7.64 -5.79 -8.54
N PRO A 77 7.02 -6.96 -8.24
CA PRO A 77 6.70 -7.97 -9.24
C PRO A 77 5.39 -7.67 -9.98
N TRP A 78 5.36 -6.60 -10.77
CA TRP A 78 4.15 -6.14 -11.48
C TRP A 78 3.49 -7.24 -12.34
N GLN A 79 4.29 -8.12 -12.94
CA GLN A 79 3.82 -9.20 -13.83
C GLN A 79 3.03 -10.29 -13.11
N GLU A 80 3.10 -10.37 -11.78
CA GLU A 80 2.34 -11.36 -11.00
C GLU A 80 0.86 -10.95 -10.82
N PHE A 81 0.50 -9.73 -11.24
CA PHE A 81 -0.82 -9.15 -11.05
C PHE A 81 -1.54 -8.75 -12.35
N GLU A 82 -0.97 -9.09 -13.50
CA GLU A 82 -1.56 -8.89 -14.84
C GLU A 82 -2.51 -10.02 -15.25
#